data_AF-A0A2V9KST7-F1
#
_entry.id   AF-A0A2V9KST7-F1
#
_cell.length_a   1.000
_cell.length_b   1.000
_cell.length_c   1.000
_cell.angle_alpha   90.00
_cell.angle_beta   90.00
_cell.angle_gamma   90.00
#
_symmetry.space_group_name_H-M   'P 1'
#
loop_
_entity.id
_entity.type
_entity.pdbx_description
1 polymer ?
#
loop_
_entity_poly.entity_id
_entity_poly.type
_entity_poly.pdbx_seq_one_letter_code
_entity_poly.pdbx_strand_id
1 'polypeptide(L)'
;MKSAGRKHQAPDKSLLAVGLVLCLGTVSAAKPHTFGETQASDGYAVALVIAVRIYNYARVPTPILVSAEGEAQKIFRQAGVETEWLDCRLPAAEPRTSACRRPLTTSDLILRLLPTSMAQTIAVQNNEVFGMAL
;
A
#
# COMPACT_ATOMS: atom_id res chain seq x y z
N MET A 1 -9.18 -61.30 -38.29
CA MET A 1 -8.57 -62.13 -37.23
C MET A 1 -7.08 -61.80 -37.11
N LYS A 2 -6.70 -61.04 -36.07
CA LYS A 2 -5.47 -61.19 -35.25
C LYS A 2 -5.37 -59.95 -34.36
N SER A 3 -5.69 -60.17 -33.10
CA SER A 3 -5.45 -59.29 -31.96
C SER A 3 -3.97 -59.36 -31.57
N ALA A 4 -3.40 -58.24 -31.12
CA ALA A 4 -2.35 -58.09 -30.10
C ALA A 4 -1.64 -56.75 -30.34
N GLY A 5 -1.33 -55.92 -29.36
CA GLY A 5 -1.50 -55.99 -27.91
C GLY A 5 -0.98 -54.67 -27.35
N ARG A 6 -1.79 -54.02 -26.52
CA ARG A 6 -1.44 -52.79 -25.80
C ARG A 6 -0.45 -53.14 -24.69
N LYS A 7 0.78 -52.63 -24.76
CA LYS A 7 1.69 -52.58 -23.60
C LYS A 7 1.58 -51.20 -22.96
N HIS A 8 1.00 -51.15 -21.78
CA HIS A 8 1.20 -50.05 -20.85
C HIS A 8 2.49 -50.32 -20.07
N GLN A 9 3.45 -49.39 -20.10
CA GLN A 9 4.47 -49.23 -19.06
C GLN A 9 4.70 -47.74 -18.84
N ALA A 10 4.70 -47.35 -17.57
CA ALA A 10 4.63 -46.00 -17.01
C ALA A 10 5.98 -45.23 -17.09
N PRO A 11 6.04 -43.94 -16.67
CA PRO A 11 6.97 -42.94 -17.20
C PRO A 11 8.30 -42.88 -16.45
N ASP A 12 9.41 -42.83 -17.18
CA ASP A 12 10.68 -42.38 -16.63
C ASP A 12 10.90 -40.90 -16.94
N LYS A 13 10.75 -40.12 -15.87
CA LYS A 13 11.16 -38.73 -15.74
C LYS A 13 12.68 -38.72 -15.81
N SER A 14 13.25 -38.21 -16.89
CA SER A 14 14.65 -37.78 -16.92
C SER A 14 14.80 -36.64 -17.92
N LEU A 15 14.60 -35.43 -17.39
CA LEU A 15 15.14 -34.19 -17.92
C LEU A 15 16.65 -34.35 -18.09
N LEU A 16 17.13 -34.43 -19.33
CA LEU A 16 18.52 -34.15 -19.65
C LEU A 16 18.58 -33.35 -20.95
N ALA A 17 19.11 -32.13 -20.79
CA ALA A 17 19.46 -31.22 -21.85
C ALA A 17 20.34 -31.90 -22.90
N VAL A 18 20.02 -31.71 -24.17
CA VAL A 18 20.96 -31.95 -25.27
C VAL A 18 20.95 -30.70 -26.13
N GLY A 19 22.00 -29.89 -25.96
CA GLY A 19 22.27 -28.75 -26.80
C GLY A 19 22.66 -29.19 -28.21
N LEU A 20 22.28 -28.38 -29.19
CA LEU A 20 22.82 -28.45 -30.54
C LEU A 20 23.44 -27.09 -30.86
N VAL A 21 24.75 -27.00 -30.70
CA VAL A 21 25.58 -25.91 -31.22
C VAL A 21 26.20 -26.40 -32.52
N LEU A 22 25.95 -25.70 -33.62
CA LEU A 22 26.90 -25.63 -34.74
C LEU A 22 26.72 -24.29 -35.48
N CYS A 23 27.83 -23.55 -35.48
CA CYS A 23 28.03 -22.15 -35.88
C CYS A 23 27.94 -21.92 -37.40
N LEU A 24 27.86 -20.65 -37.84
CA LEU A 24 28.78 -20.03 -38.82
C LEU A 24 28.44 -18.54 -39.11
N GLY A 25 29.43 -17.65 -38.90
CA GLY A 25 29.57 -16.30 -39.49
C GLY A 25 28.92 -15.14 -38.72
N THR A 26 29.54 -13.99 -38.46
CA THR A 26 30.82 -13.38 -38.84
C THR A 26 31.28 -12.41 -37.73
N VAL A 27 32.59 -12.24 -37.58
CA VAL A 27 33.23 -11.30 -36.65
C VAL A 27 32.82 -9.84 -36.90
N SER A 28 32.37 -9.16 -35.86
CA SER A 28 32.60 -7.72 -35.71
C SER A 28 33.04 -7.44 -34.28
N ALA A 29 34.33 -7.18 -34.11
CA ALA A 29 34.91 -6.78 -32.85
C ALA A 29 34.68 -5.28 -32.66
N ALA A 30 33.57 -4.91 -32.02
CA ALA A 30 33.41 -3.61 -31.36
C ALA A 30 32.32 -3.74 -30.27
N LYS A 31 32.78 -3.89 -29.03
CA LYS A 31 32.08 -3.84 -27.73
C LYS A 31 30.55 -4.04 -27.78
N PRO A 32 29.99 -5.18 -27.32
CA PRO A 32 28.60 -5.14 -26.89
C PRO A 32 28.53 -4.05 -25.82
N HIS A 33 27.68 -3.05 -26.07
CA HIS A 33 27.17 -2.23 -25.00
C HIS A 33 26.51 -3.24 -24.07
N THR A 34 27.22 -3.60 -23.00
CA THR A 34 26.61 -4.21 -21.83
C THR A 34 25.44 -3.29 -21.53
N PHE A 35 24.23 -3.76 -21.86
CA PHE A 35 23.02 -3.20 -21.31
C PHE A 35 23.27 -3.31 -19.82
N GLY A 36 23.61 -2.18 -19.22
CA GLY A 36 23.88 -2.09 -17.81
C GLY A 36 22.72 -2.79 -17.16
N GLU A 37 23.03 -3.85 -16.42
CA GLU A 37 22.11 -4.42 -15.47
C GLU A 37 21.52 -3.21 -14.76
N THR A 38 20.22 -2.98 -14.96
CA THR A 38 19.51 -2.02 -14.12
C THR A 38 19.57 -2.67 -12.76
N GLN A 39 20.65 -2.36 -12.04
CA GLN A 39 20.68 -2.55 -10.61
C GLN A 39 19.45 -1.79 -10.17
N ALA A 40 18.44 -2.54 -9.76
CA ALA A 40 17.48 -2.04 -8.82
C ALA A 40 18.35 -1.53 -7.68
N SER A 41 18.66 -0.25 -7.75
CA SER A 41 19.07 0.53 -6.61
C SER A 41 17.86 0.36 -5.72
N ASP A 42 17.96 -0.61 -4.81
CA ASP A 42 17.11 -0.68 -3.63
C ASP A 42 17.58 0.49 -2.76
N GLY A 43 17.37 1.69 -3.31
CA GLY A 43 17.59 2.95 -2.68
C GLY A 43 16.49 3.01 -1.68
N TYR A 44 16.81 2.55 -0.46
CA TYR A 44 16.06 2.65 0.78
C TYR A 44 14.76 3.41 0.53
N ALA A 45 13.70 2.72 0.09
CA ALA A 45 12.45 3.38 -0.23
C ALA A 45 11.93 3.91 1.10
N VAL A 46 12.16 5.19 1.36
CA VAL A 46 11.68 5.84 2.57
C VAL A 46 10.17 5.85 2.42
N ALA A 47 9.50 4.91 3.08
CA ALA A 47 8.04 4.87 3.10
C ALA A 47 7.55 6.23 3.61
N LEU A 48 6.69 6.90 2.84
CA LEU A 48 6.11 8.16 3.27
C LEU A 48 5.18 7.86 4.45
N VAL A 49 5.48 8.39 5.63
CA VAL A 49 4.62 8.24 6.81
C VAL A 49 3.81 9.51 7.02
N ILE A 50 2.50 9.36 7.13
CA ILE A 50 1.56 10.43 7.47
C ILE A 50 0.95 10.14 8.84
N ALA A 51 0.99 11.12 9.74
CA ALA A 51 0.32 11.02 11.04
C ALA A 51 -1.10 11.59 10.92
N VAL A 52 -2.13 10.79 11.22
CA VAL A 52 -3.53 11.19 11.17
C VAL A 52 -4.06 11.37 12.59
N ARG A 53 -4.35 12.61 12.97
CA ARG A 53 -4.95 12.97 14.26
C ARG A 53 -6.48 12.95 14.16
N ILE A 54 -7.12 12.01 14.84
CA ILE A 54 -8.57 11.84 14.82
C ILE A 54 -9.21 12.57 15.99
N TYR A 55 -10.17 13.43 15.69
CA TYR A 55 -11.08 14.04 16.66
C TYR A 55 -12.50 13.53 16.40
N ASN A 56 -12.95 12.58 17.22
CA ASN A 56 -14.25 11.92 17.08
C ASN A 56 -15.38 12.67 17.80
N TYR A 57 -15.79 13.84 17.29
CA TYR A 57 -16.93 14.60 17.82
C TYR A 57 -18.26 13.85 17.66
N ALA A 58 -18.37 13.04 16.61
CA ALA A 58 -19.53 12.20 16.32
C ALA A 58 -19.73 11.04 17.32
N ARG A 59 -18.75 10.78 18.20
CA ARG A 59 -18.75 9.65 19.13
C ARG A 59 -18.98 8.30 18.43
N VAL A 60 -18.37 8.12 17.26
CA VAL A 60 -18.37 6.82 16.56
C VAL A 60 -17.82 5.74 17.49
N PRO A 61 -18.50 4.60 17.65
CA PRO A 61 -18.02 3.51 18.49
C PRO A 61 -16.62 3.03 18.08
N THR A 62 -15.75 2.78 19.07
CA THR A 62 -14.35 2.34 18.85
C THR A 62 -14.20 1.17 17.87
N PRO A 63 -15.03 0.10 17.92
CA PRO A 63 -14.88 -1.01 16.98
C PRO A 63 -15.10 -0.60 15.51
N ILE A 64 -16.02 0.34 15.26
CA ILE A 64 -16.29 0.87 13.92
C ILE A 64 -15.12 1.76 13.49
N LEU A 65 -14.63 2.61 14.39
CA LEU A 65 -13.52 3.51 14.10
C LEU A 65 -12.23 2.74 13.75
N VAL A 66 -11.87 1.73 14.55
CA VAL A 66 -10.70 0.86 14.30
C VAL A 66 -10.84 0.11 12.98
N SER A 67 -12.04 -0.37 12.65
CA SER A 67 -12.28 -1.02 11.36
C SER A 67 -12.07 -0.05 10.20
N ALA A 68 -12.56 1.19 10.30
CA ALA A 68 -12.40 2.20 9.27
C ALA A 68 -10.94 2.65 9.10
N GLU A 69 -10.21 2.84 10.19
CA GLU A 69 -8.77 3.12 10.20
C GLU A 69 -7.99 2.00 9.49
N GLY A 70 -8.31 0.74 9.78
CA GLY A 70 -7.67 -0.42 9.15
C GLY A 70 -7.90 -0.49 7.64
N GLU A 71 -9.12 -0.21 7.16
CA GLU A 71 -9.39 -0.14 5.71
C GLU A 71 -8.68 1.05 5.05
N ALA A 72 -8.68 2.22 5.69
CA ALA A 72 -7.95 3.38 5.18
C ALA A 72 -6.44 3.11 5.11
N GLN A 73 -5.85 2.47 6.12
CA GLN A 73 -4.44 2.09 6.13
C GLN A 73 -4.09 1.14 4.98
N LYS A 74 -4.97 0.17 4.66
CA LYS A 74 -4.77 -0.72 3.50
C LYS A 74 -4.71 0.06 2.19
N ILE A 75 -5.61 1.04 2.01
CA ILE A 75 -5.66 1.88 0.80
C ILE A 75 -4.39 2.74 0.69
N PHE A 76 -4.00 3.44 1.77
CA PHE A 76 -2.77 4.25 1.76
C PHE A 76 -1.53 3.41 1.47
N ARG A 77 -1.44 2.21 2.03
CA ARG A 77 -0.31 1.31 1.80
C ARG A 77 -0.20 0.85 0.35
N GLN A 78 -1.32 0.67 -0.36
CA GLN A 78 -1.30 0.38 -1.80
C GLN A 78 -0.69 1.54 -2.62
N ALA A 79 -0.73 2.77 -2.10
CA ALA A 79 -0.08 3.94 -2.68
C ALA A 79 1.36 4.17 -2.17
N GLY A 80 1.92 3.23 -1.38
CA GLY A 80 3.26 3.38 -0.79
C GLY A 80 3.33 4.36 0.39
N VAL A 81 2.17 4.68 0.99
CA VAL A 81 2.06 5.59 2.14
C VAL A 81 1.69 4.80 3.38
N GLU A 82 2.50 4.91 4.44
CA GLU A 82 2.17 4.39 5.76
C GLU A 82 1.43 5.45 6.58
N THR A 83 0.51 5.01 7.44
CA THR A 83 -0.30 5.91 8.27
C THR A 83 -0.18 5.58 9.75
N GLU A 84 0.08 6.60 10.57
CA GLU A 84 0.05 6.52 12.03
C GLU A 84 -1.22 7.19 12.55
N TRP A 85 -2.11 6.43 13.19
CA TRP A 85 -3.40 6.93 13.66
C TRP A 85 -3.34 7.33 15.14
N LEU A 86 -3.66 8.59 15.43
CA LEU A 86 -3.63 9.17 16.77
C LEU A 86 -5.05 9.53 17.22
N ASP A 87 -5.59 8.79 18.19
CA ASP A 87 -6.87 9.12 18.84
C ASP A 87 -6.69 10.36 19.74
N CYS A 88 -7.14 11.51 19.24
CA CYS A 88 -7.10 12.79 19.93
C CYS A 88 -8.43 13.07 20.63
N ARG A 89 -8.67 12.35 21.73
CA ARG A 89 -9.88 12.50 22.56
C ARG A 89 -10.11 13.94 23.01
N LEU A 90 -11.37 14.34 22.92
CA LEU A 90 -11.86 15.63 23.40
C LEU A 90 -11.92 15.62 24.94
N PRO A 91 -11.70 16.77 25.59
CA PRO A 91 -11.62 16.82 27.05
C PRO A 91 -13.02 16.62 27.63
N ALA A 92 -13.27 15.43 28.19
CA ALA A 92 -14.40 15.22 29.11
C ALA A 92 -14.08 14.18 30.20
N ALA A 93 -13.22 13.19 29.95
CA ALA A 93 -12.95 12.17 30.98
C ALA A 93 -11.58 11.45 30.91
N GLU A 94 -10.77 11.62 29.86
CA GLU A 94 -9.52 10.85 29.72
C GLU A 94 -8.31 11.72 29.36
N PRO A 95 -7.11 11.32 29.81
CA PRO A 95 -5.87 11.96 29.41
C PRO A 95 -5.75 11.92 27.88
N ARG A 96 -5.62 13.09 27.26
CA ARG A 96 -5.19 13.16 25.86
C ARG A 96 -3.88 12.40 25.72
N THR A 97 -3.74 11.60 24.67
CA THR A 97 -2.42 11.09 24.29
C THR A 97 -1.48 12.29 24.12
N SER A 98 -0.29 12.24 24.73
CA SER A 98 0.67 13.35 24.67
C SER A 98 1.06 13.69 23.22
N ALA A 99 0.98 12.71 22.34
CA ALA A 99 1.15 12.83 20.89
C ALA A 99 0.25 13.91 20.26
N CYS A 100 -1.02 14.00 20.67
CA CYS A 100 -1.96 14.97 20.13
C CYS A 100 -1.67 16.43 20.53
N ARG A 101 -0.77 16.66 21.50
CA ARG A 101 -0.35 18.01 21.91
C ARG A 101 0.91 18.51 21.21
N ARG A 102 1.61 17.63 20.48
CA ARG A 102 2.80 18.04 19.72
C ARG A 102 2.40 19.03 18.61
N PRO A 103 3.24 20.01 18.25
CA PRO A 103 3.02 20.83 17.05
C PRO A 103 2.78 19.97 15.82
N LEU A 104 2.01 20.47 14.85
CA LEU A 104 1.78 19.78 13.59
C LEU A 104 3.05 19.83 12.73
N THR A 105 3.32 18.74 12.02
CA THR A 105 4.34 18.69 10.98
C THR A 105 3.71 18.77 9.58
N THR A 106 4.52 18.87 8.53
CA THR A 106 4.04 18.88 7.13
C THR A 106 3.37 17.58 6.71
N SER A 107 3.62 16.48 7.42
CA SER A 107 3.04 15.16 7.15
C SER A 107 1.93 14.80 8.15
N ASP A 108 1.40 15.79 8.88
CA ASP A 108 0.28 15.58 9.79
C ASP A 108 -1.05 15.94 9.10
N LEU A 109 -2.02 15.03 9.16
CA LEU A 109 -3.41 15.27 8.78
C LEU A 109 -4.30 15.34 10.01
N ILE A 110 -5.32 16.19 9.96
CA ILE A 110 -6.36 16.27 10.99
C ILE A 110 -7.66 15.73 10.40
N LEU A 111 -8.19 14.68 11.01
CA LEU A 111 -9.50 14.11 10.69
C LEU A 111 -10.49 14.46 11.80
N ARG A 112 -11.54 15.22 11.47
CA ARG A 112 -12.63 15.54 12.39
C ARG A 112 -13.88 14.78 11.96
N LEU A 113 -14.34 13.85 12.79
CA LEU A 113 -15.61 13.16 12.58
C LEU A 113 -16.69 13.97 13.27
N LEU A 114 -17.57 14.60 12.49
CA LEU A 114 -18.60 15.50 12.99
C LEU A 114 -19.96 14.81 13.00
N PRO A 115 -20.79 15.02 14.04
CA PRO A 115 -22.19 14.62 13.99
C PRO A 115 -22.93 15.41 12.90
N THR A 116 -24.01 14.83 12.36
CA THR A 116 -24.79 15.42 11.26
C THR A 116 -25.20 16.86 11.53
N SER A 117 -25.58 17.19 12.77
CA SER A 117 -25.96 18.56 13.15
C SER A 117 -24.84 19.58 12.97
N MET A 118 -23.59 19.20 13.25
CA MET A 118 -22.42 20.05 13.01
C MET A 118 -22.04 20.09 11.53
N ALA A 119 -22.14 18.95 10.84
CA ALA A 119 -21.83 18.85 9.42
C ALA A 119 -22.79 19.70 8.55
N GLN A 120 -24.07 19.76 8.92
CA GLN A 120 -25.07 20.60 8.24
C GLN A 120 -24.69 22.07 8.26
N THR A 121 -24.18 22.59 9.38
CA THR A 121 -23.71 23.99 9.45
C THR A 121 -22.55 24.25 8.50
N ILE A 122 -21.65 23.29 8.33
CA ILE A 122 -20.49 23.41 7.42
C ILE A 122 -20.91 23.24 5.96
N ALA A 123 -21.82 22.31 5.66
CA ALA A 123 -22.31 22.05 4.31
C ALA A 123 -23.18 23.20 3.78
N VAL A 124 -23.95 23.87 4.66
CA VAL A 124 -24.66 25.11 4.31
C VAL A 124 -23.68 26.21 3.90
N GLN A 125 -22.45 26.18 4.39
CA GLN A 125 -21.44 27.17 4.05
C GLN A 125 -20.67 26.85 2.77
N ASN A 126 -20.57 25.58 2.35
CA ASN A 126 -19.71 25.18 1.23
C ASN A 126 -20.34 24.07 0.36
N ASN A 127 -20.63 24.39 -0.89
CA ASN A 127 -21.26 23.47 -1.85
C ASN A 127 -20.27 22.54 -2.57
N GLU A 128 -18.99 22.53 -2.19
CA GLU A 128 -17.97 21.64 -2.76
C GLU A 128 -17.06 21.10 -1.64
N VAL A 129 -17.19 19.81 -1.36
CA VAL A 129 -16.38 19.13 -0.35
C VAL A 129 -15.05 18.72 -0.96
N PHE A 130 -14.00 19.47 -0.65
CA PHE A 130 -12.64 18.95 -0.48
C PHE A 130 -11.94 19.76 0.61
N GLY A 131 -11.66 19.10 1.74
CA GLY A 131 -10.72 19.55 2.79
C GLY A 131 -10.93 20.94 3.39
N MET A 132 -11.48 21.05 4.60
CA MET A 132 -11.43 22.31 5.35
C MET A 132 -10.17 22.37 6.21
N ALA A 133 -9.36 23.41 6.00
CA ALA A 133 -8.44 23.94 7.00
C ALA A 133 -9.11 25.18 7.63
N LEU A 134 -9.31 25.16 8.95
CA LEU A 134 -9.73 26.31 9.76
C LEU A 134 -8.57 26.70 10.66
#